data_AF-A0A3A5AIJ3-F1
#
_entry.id   AF-A0A3A5AIJ3-F1
#
_cell.length_a   1.000
_cell.length_b   1.000
_cell.length_c   1.000
_cell.angle_alpha   90.00
_cell.angle_beta   90.00
_cell.angle_gamma   90.00
#
_symmetry.space_group_name_H-M   'P 1'
#
loop_
_entity.id
_entity.type
_entity.pdbx_description
1 polymer ?
#
loop_
_entity_poly.entity_id
_entity_poly.type
_entity_poly.pdbx_seq_one_letter_code
_entity_poly.pdbx_strand_id
1 'polypeptide(L)'
;MALVIGILLAGCATGPSGGPPAAKSQGDLLKDAGFRAHTPNSPQKLSYVKTLPAKKVVMNQHQGQVLYLVCPDPDSPQCYLGDKAAYQRYQQLAIQHSLAEDQHKVSEDRWDPEALQMWTDAHGGG
;
A
#
# COMPACT_ATOMS: atom_id res chain seq x y z
N MET A 1 -29.76 -41.39 43.70
CA MET A 1 -28.51 -42.09 43.33
C MET A 1 -28.32 -41.98 41.83
N ALA A 2 -27.11 -41.63 41.39
CA ALA A 2 -26.51 -41.78 40.06
C ALA A 2 -27.30 -41.20 38.86
N LEU A 3 -26.95 -40.05 38.26
CA LEU A 3 -25.69 -39.65 37.60
C LEU A 3 -25.35 -40.56 36.41
N VAL A 4 -25.77 -40.15 35.20
CA VAL A 4 -25.04 -40.47 33.97
C VAL A 4 -24.96 -39.24 33.07
N ILE A 5 -23.78 -38.63 33.18
CA ILE A 5 -23.13 -37.67 32.31
C ILE A 5 -22.91 -38.33 30.96
N GLY A 6 -23.46 -37.75 29.89
CA GLY A 6 -23.18 -38.12 28.50
C GLY A 6 -22.76 -36.87 27.73
N ILE A 7 -21.48 -36.51 27.84
CA ILE A 7 -20.90 -35.33 27.22
C ILE A 7 -20.70 -35.68 25.74
N LEU A 8 -21.56 -35.12 24.91
CA LEU A 8 -21.26 -34.83 23.52
C LEU A 8 -20.14 -33.78 23.53
N LEU A 9 -19.07 -34.01 22.77
CA LEU A 9 -18.32 -33.02 21.99
C LEU A 9 -17.18 -33.75 21.28
N ALA A 10 -17.52 -34.39 20.16
CA ALA A 10 -16.57 -34.65 19.10
C ALA A 10 -16.17 -33.28 18.51
N GLY A 11 -15.05 -32.73 18.97
CA GLY A 11 -14.43 -31.54 18.41
C GLY A 11 -13.14 -31.91 17.70
N CYS A 12 -13.25 -32.46 16.49
CA CYS A 12 -12.12 -32.50 15.57
C CYS A 12 -12.03 -31.11 14.94
N ALA A 13 -10.98 -30.35 15.25
CA ALA A 13 -10.63 -29.15 14.51
C ALA A 13 -9.11 -29.10 14.30
N THR A 14 -8.61 -30.09 13.57
CA THR A 14 -7.44 -29.90 12.73
C THR A 14 -7.86 -28.90 11.63
N GLY A 15 -7.65 -27.61 11.89
CA GLY A 15 -7.79 -26.51 10.93
C GLY A 15 -6.45 -25.79 10.80
N PRO A 16 -6.01 -25.43 9.58
CA PRO A 16 -4.64 -25.02 9.31
C PRO A 16 -4.29 -23.74 10.06
N SER A 17 -3.18 -23.78 10.81
CA SER A 17 -2.29 -22.65 11.11
C SER A 17 -2.93 -21.26 11.05
N GLY A 18 -3.89 -20.99 11.94
CA GLY A 18 -4.38 -19.65 12.22
C GLY A 18 -3.41 -18.92 13.14
N GLY A 19 -2.15 -18.75 12.70
CA GLY A 19 -1.29 -17.75 13.33
C GLY A 19 -1.95 -16.38 13.20
N PRO A 20 -1.68 -15.42 14.12
CA PRO A 20 -2.16 -14.06 13.96
C PRO A 20 -1.83 -13.59 12.53
N PRO A 21 -2.74 -12.88 11.84
CA PRO A 21 -2.45 -12.40 10.49
C PRO A 21 -1.09 -11.69 10.54
N ALA A 22 -0.15 -12.16 9.73
CA ALA A 22 1.16 -11.53 9.63
C ALA A 22 0.94 -10.03 9.47
N ALA A 23 1.68 -9.21 10.22
CA ALA A 23 1.55 -7.76 10.15
C ALA A 23 1.69 -7.35 8.67
N LYS A 24 0.60 -6.82 8.10
CA LYS A 24 0.57 -6.40 6.69
C LYS A 24 1.60 -5.29 6.52
N SER A 25 2.47 -5.42 5.51
CA SER A 25 3.44 -4.38 5.20
C SER A 25 2.74 -3.15 4.62
N GLN A 26 3.41 -1.98 4.65
CA GLN A 26 2.89 -0.76 4.03
C GLN A 26 2.49 -1.00 2.56
N GLY A 27 3.30 -1.77 1.81
CA GLY A 27 2.98 -2.17 0.44
C GLY A 27 1.71 -3.00 0.30
N ASP A 28 1.43 -3.91 1.24
CA ASP A 28 0.21 -4.71 1.22
C ASP A 28 -1.02 -3.84 1.46
N LEU A 29 -0.94 -2.89 2.40
CA LEU A 29 -2.01 -1.95 2.70
C LEU A 29 -2.28 -1.00 1.54
N LEU A 30 -1.23 -0.56 0.83
CA LEU A 30 -1.36 0.23 -0.41
C LEU A 30 -2.08 -0.56 -1.49
N LYS A 31 -1.70 -1.83 -1.72
CA LYS A 31 -2.36 -2.71 -2.70
C LYS A 31 -3.83 -2.95 -2.35
N ASP A 32 -4.12 -3.22 -1.08
CA ASP A 32 -5.48 -3.44 -0.54
C ASP A 32 -6.35 -2.17 -0.70
N ALA A 33 -5.76 -0.99 -0.50
CA ALA A 33 -6.41 0.30 -0.75
C ALA A 33 -6.70 0.58 -2.24
N GLY A 34 -6.04 -0.14 -3.14
CA GLY A 34 -6.19 0.01 -4.59
C GLY A 34 -5.05 0.78 -5.28
N PHE A 35 -3.93 1.03 -4.60
CA PHE A 35 -2.75 1.57 -5.28
C PHE A 35 -2.18 0.53 -6.25
N ARG A 36 -1.68 1.02 -7.40
CA ARG A 36 -0.99 0.20 -8.39
C ARG A 36 0.50 0.25 -8.14
N ALA A 37 1.13 -0.93 -8.11
CA ALA A 37 2.58 -1.03 -8.04
C ALA A 37 3.18 -0.68 -9.41
N HIS A 38 4.12 0.25 -9.41
CA HIS A 38 4.89 0.67 -10.57
C HIS A 38 6.37 0.48 -10.26
N THR A 39 7.02 -0.34 -11.08
CA THR A 39 8.47 -0.51 -11.05
C THR A 39 9.07 0.37 -12.15
N PRO A 40 9.93 1.34 -11.81
CA PRO A 40 10.56 2.21 -12.80
C PRO A 40 11.47 1.38 -13.70
N ASN A 41 11.15 1.37 -14.99
CA ASN A 41 11.85 0.61 -16.02
C ASN A 41 12.80 1.47 -16.88
N SER A 42 12.97 2.74 -16.54
CA SER A 42 13.86 3.67 -17.26
C SER A 42 14.75 4.45 -16.29
N PRO A 43 15.95 4.89 -16.72
CA PRO A 43 16.86 5.68 -15.90
C PRO A 43 16.25 7.02 -15.46
N GLN A 44 15.39 7.65 -16.28
CA GLN A 44 14.69 8.87 -15.88
C GLN A 44 13.72 8.61 -14.72
N LYS A 45 12.95 7.52 -14.78
CA LYS A 45 12.04 7.15 -13.67
C LYS A 45 12.81 6.82 -12.40
N LEU A 46 13.94 6.10 -12.51
CA LEU A 46 14.81 5.81 -11.37
C LEU A 46 15.38 7.08 -10.73
N SER A 47 15.86 8.03 -11.54
CA SER A 47 16.34 9.32 -11.03
C SER A 47 15.23 10.07 -10.30
N TYR A 48 13.99 10.05 -10.82
CA TYR A 48 12.86 10.64 -10.13
C TYR A 48 12.57 9.96 -8.79
N VAL A 49 12.52 8.62 -8.73
CA VAL A 49 12.32 7.88 -7.47
C VAL A 49 13.35 8.26 -6.42
N LYS A 50 14.61 8.43 -6.82
CA LYS A 50 15.69 8.85 -5.91
C LYS A 50 15.48 10.25 -5.30
N THR A 51 14.66 11.10 -5.93
CA THR A 51 14.29 12.41 -5.37
C THR A 51 13.11 12.36 -4.41
N LEU A 52 12.43 11.20 -4.32
CA LEU A 52 11.25 11.05 -3.48
C LEU A 52 11.65 10.63 -2.07
N PRO A 53 10.94 11.12 -1.04
CA PRO A 53 11.11 10.64 0.32
C PRO A 53 10.64 9.17 0.45
N ALA A 54 11.51 8.29 0.93
CA ALA A 54 11.16 6.90 1.19
C ALA A 54 10.13 6.77 2.32
N LYS A 55 9.20 5.81 2.20
CA LYS A 55 8.11 5.50 3.15
C LYS A 55 7.09 6.63 3.37
N LYS A 56 7.19 7.72 2.63
CA LYS A 56 6.30 8.88 2.74
C LYS A 56 5.27 8.90 1.62
N VAL A 57 4.15 9.57 1.89
CA VAL A 57 3.13 9.85 0.88
C VAL A 57 3.43 11.20 0.25
N VAL A 58 3.59 11.19 -1.07
CA VAL A 58 3.75 12.40 -1.88
C VAL A 58 2.45 12.63 -2.63
N MET A 59 1.83 13.79 -2.40
CA MET A 59 0.65 14.21 -3.15
C MET A 59 1.10 15.01 -4.36
N ASN A 60 0.55 14.70 -5.52
CA ASN A 60 0.84 15.41 -6.76
C ASN A 60 -0.44 15.65 -7.55
N GLN A 61 -0.35 16.55 -8.53
CA GLN A 61 -1.42 16.77 -9.50
C GLN A 61 -0.93 16.50 -10.92
N HIS A 62 -1.70 15.73 -11.67
CA HIS A 62 -1.42 15.36 -13.06
C HIS A 62 -2.70 15.51 -13.88
N GLN A 63 -2.67 16.34 -14.93
CA GLN A 63 -3.80 16.58 -15.84
C GLN A 63 -5.13 16.91 -15.12
N GLY A 64 -5.06 17.65 -14.02
CA GLY A 64 -6.24 18.01 -13.21
C GLY A 64 -6.74 16.92 -12.25
N GLN A 65 -6.02 15.80 -12.15
CA GLN A 65 -6.28 14.72 -11.20
C GLN A 65 -5.22 14.70 -10.09
N VAL A 66 -5.67 14.51 -8.84
CA VAL A 66 -4.75 14.34 -7.69
C VAL A 66 -4.33 12.89 -7.60
N LEU A 67 -3.02 12.66 -7.62
CA LEU A 67 -2.39 11.35 -7.51
C LEU A 67 -1.51 11.31 -6.25
N TYR A 68 -1.43 10.14 -5.65
CA TYR A 68 -0.66 9.87 -4.44
C TYR A 68 0.39 8.81 -4.76
N LEU A 69 1.65 9.16 -4.54
CA LEU A 69 2.80 8.31 -4.81
C LEU A 69 3.47 7.92 -3.49
N VAL A 70 3.75 6.64 -3.32
CA VAL A 70 4.37 6.09 -2.10
C VAL A 70 5.42 5.06 -2.48
N CYS A 71 6.67 5.26 -2.04
CA CYS A 71 7.75 4.28 -2.22
C CYS A 71 8.09 3.68 -0.84
N PRO A 72 7.49 2.53 -0.45
CA PRO A 72 7.58 2.01 0.92
C PRO A 72 8.97 1.43 1.26
N ASP A 73 9.80 1.17 0.27
CA ASP A 73 11.09 0.54 0.46
C ASP A 73 12.19 1.41 -0.20
N PRO A 74 13.28 1.74 0.52
CA PRO A 74 14.38 2.51 -0.05
C PRO A 74 15.35 1.65 -0.87
N ASP A 75 15.40 0.34 -0.62
CA ASP A 75 16.28 -0.61 -1.30
C ASP A 75 15.66 -1.14 -2.61
N SER A 76 14.34 -1.04 -2.74
CA SER A 76 13.57 -1.40 -3.91
C SER A 76 13.08 -0.13 -4.62
N PRO A 77 13.26 -0.02 -5.95
CA PRO A 77 12.77 1.13 -6.70
C PRO A 77 11.24 1.09 -6.90
N GLN A 78 10.53 0.12 -6.32
CA GLN A 78 9.10 -0.06 -6.49
C GLN A 78 8.32 1.03 -5.74
N CYS A 79 7.48 1.75 -6.48
CA CYS A 79 6.58 2.75 -5.92
C CYS A 79 5.13 2.41 -6.25
N TYR A 80 4.20 3.01 -5.51
CA TYR A 80 2.78 2.74 -5.58
C TYR A 80 2.05 4.03 -5.90
N LEU A 81 1.21 4.01 -6.94
CA LEU A 81 0.43 5.15 -7.39
C LEU A 81 -1.06 4.88 -7.14
N GLY A 82 -1.75 5.84 -6.53
CA GLY A 82 -3.18 5.76 -6.25
C GLY A 82 -3.86 7.11 -6.42
N ASP A 83 -5.15 7.10 -6.68
CA ASP A 83 -5.97 8.31 -6.68
C ASP A 83 -6.44 8.68 -5.26
N LYS A 84 -7.22 9.75 -5.15
CA LYS A 84 -7.76 10.24 -3.87
C LYS A 84 -8.59 9.20 -3.11
N ALA A 85 -9.38 8.38 -3.79
CA ALA A 85 -10.18 7.34 -3.13
C ALA A 85 -9.28 6.22 -2.60
N ALA A 86 -8.25 5.83 -3.36
CA ALA A 86 -7.25 4.88 -2.88
C ALA A 86 -6.52 5.44 -1.64
N TYR A 87 -6.12 6.72 -1.66
CA TYR A 87 -5.49 7.35 -0.50
C TYR A 87 -6.37 7.34 0.76
N GLN A 88 -7.66 7.66 0.63
CA GLN A 88 -8.61 7.62 1.76
C GLN A 88 -8.73 6.21 2.37
N ARG A 89 -8.78 5.18 1.52
CA ARG A 89 -8.81 3.77 1.98
C ARG A 89 -7.50 3.40 2.67
N TYR A 90 -6.37 3.83 2.12
CA TYR A 90 -5.06 3.59 2.72
C TYR A 90 -4.94 4.25 4.09
N GLN A 91 -5.45 5.47 4.29
CA GLN A 91 -5.49 6.10 5.61
C GLN A 91 -6.29 5.26 6.62
N GLN A 92 -7.46 4.76 6.23
CA GLN A 92 -8.27 3.89 7.11
C GLN A 92 -7.57 2.58 7.44
N LEU A 93 -6.92 1.95 6.46
CA LEU A 93 -6.14 0.73 6.65
C LEU A 93 -4.90 0.97 7.51
N ALA A 94 -4.22 2.10 7.32
CA ALA A 94 -3.06 2.49 8.11
C ALA A 94 -3.41 2.70 9.59
N ILE A 95 -4.54 3.33 9.88
CA ILE A 95 -5.04 3.49 11.25
C ILE A 95 -5.39 2.13 11.87
N GLN A 96 -6.09 1.26 11.12
CA GLN A 96 -6.45 -0.08 11.60
C GLN A 96 -5.24 -0.97 11.90
N HIS A 97 -4.16 -0.81 11.13
CA HIS A 97 -2.93 -1.57 11.28
C HIS A 97 -1.84 -0.83 12.09
N SER A 98 -2.17 0.29 12.73
CA SER A 98 -1.24 1.08 13.55
C SER A 98 0.06 1.47 12.83
N LEU A 99 -0.01 1.79 11.53
CA LEU A 99 1.11 2.36 10.78
C LEU A 99 1.51 3.72 11.37
N ALA A 100 2.80 4.04 11.37
CA ALA A 100 3.28 5.33 11.87
C ALA A 100 2.60 6.49 11.13
N GLU A 101 2.27 7.56 11.85
CA GLU A 101 1.59 8.74 11.28
C GLU A 101 2.35 9.33 10.09
N ASP A 102 3.67 9.38 10.22
CA ASP A 102 4.60 9.78 9.19
C ASP A 102 4.52 8.97 7.90
N GLN A 103 3.99 7.75 7.93
CA GLN A 103 3.93 6.84 6.76
C GLN A 103 2.59 6.90 6.02
N HIS A 104 1.55 7.48 6.64
CA HIS A 104 0.21 7.54 6.03
C HIS A 104 -0.31 8.96 5.78
N LYS A 105 0.36 9.98 6.33
CA LYS A 105 0.07 11.39 6.04
C LYS A 105 0.88 11.86 4.82
N VAL A 106 0.26 12.74 4.03
CA VAL A 106 0.97 13.48 2.98
C VAL A 106 2.11 14.25 3.66
N SER A 107 3.34 13.90 3.31
CA SER A 107 4.54 14.54 3.87
C SER A 107 5.00 15.69 2.98
N GLU A 108 4.83 15.53 1.67
CA GLU A 108 5.16 16.55 0.68
C GLU A 108 4.03 16.65 -0.35
N ASP A 109 3.67 17.90 -0.68
CA ASP A 109 2.91 18.22 -1.88
C ASP A 109 3.93 18.61 -2.95
N ARG A 110 3.91 17.91 -4.08
CA ARG A 110 4.85 18.10 -5.18
C ARG A 110 4.09 18.35 -6.46
N TRP A 111 4.38 19.47 -7.10
CA TRP A 111 3.84 19.81 -8.41
C TRP A 111 4.84 19.45 -9.51
N ASP A 112 4.86 18.17 -9.91
CA ASP A 112 5.67 17.68 -11.03
C ASP A 112 4.80 16.83 -11.97
N PRO A 113 3.97 17.47 -12.83
CA PRO A 113 3.07 16.76 -13.72
C PRO A 113 3.84 15.92 -14.76
N GLU A 114 4.94 16.45 -15.32
CA GLU A 114 5.78 15.73 -16.30
C GLU A 114 6.40 14.46 -15.70
N ALA A 115 6.76 14.50 -14.43
CA ALA A 115 7.34 13.34 -13.76
C ALA A 115 6.35 12.19 -13.61
N LEU A 116 5.09 12.51 -13.28
CA LEU A 116 4.01 11.52 -13.19
C LEU A 116 3.45 11.10 -14.55
N GLN A 117 3.55 11.98 -15.53
CA GLN A 117 3.20 11.66 -16.91
C GLN A 117 3.97 10.43 -17.39
N MET A 118 5.27 10.33 -17.06
CA MET A 118 6.08 9.12 -17.37
C MET A 118 5.54 7.81 -16.76
N TRP A 119 4.74 7.89 -15.69
CA TRP A 119 4.20 6.73 -14.96
C TRP A 119 2.76 6.42 -15.36
N THR A 120 1.98 7.43 -15.72
CA THR A 120 0.58 7.33 -16.17
C THR A 120 0.48 7.03 -17.67
N ASP A 121 1.42 7.53 -18.49
CA ASP A 121 1.53 7.22 -19.93
C ASP A 121 2.05 5.80 -20.20
N ALA A 122 2.37 5.02 -19.16
CA ALA A 122 2.81 3.62 -19.29
C ALA A 122 1.74 2.67 -19.88
N HIS A 123 0.58 3.19 -20.31
CA HIS A 123 -0.25 2.57 -21.33
C HIS A 123 0.14 3.07 -22.74
N GLY A 124 1.32 2.72 -23.26
CA GLY A 124 1.60 2.98 -24.67
C GLY A 124 3.05 2.85 -25.14
N GLY A 125 3.36 1.70 -25.76
CA GLY A 125 4.38 1.53 -26.81
C GLY A 125 5.85 1.47 -26.36
N GLY A 126 6.62 0.43 -26.65
CA GLY A 126 6.40 -0.78 -27.43
C GLY A 126 7.53 -1.80 -27.19
#